data_AF-A0A936UCL8-F1
#
_entry.id   AF-A0A936UCL8-F1
#
_cell.length_a   1.000
_cell.length_b   1.000
_cell.length_c   1.000
_cell.angle_alpha   90.00
_cell.angle_beta   90.00
_cell.angle_gamma   90.00
#
_symmetry.space_group_name_H-M   'P 1'
#
loop_
_entity.id
_entity.type
_entity.pdbx_description
1 polymer ?
#
loop_
_entity_poly.entity_id
_entity_poly.type
_entity_poly.pdbx_seq_one_letter_code
_entity_poly.pdbx_strand_id
1 'polypeptide(L)'
;MRTLLPGLGTAALGVAVLLTLALALTTKLFTLRPPSGPDAMGLVVVFFLPIGAWLLVLFGALVCVARGGFDWVSRSPGIPTLAVLGTVVGLGILSVGAAVFSLEVRYASRTVAGLAGGFLLPLLVIGLLGFLLWSEPGSVSGTAWLRPAGAVLAGLAVLAYCGAFALFVKDSAEDARRAEEGRVADEARQAEMRAEDARRVEAQAAELAALPDDAPLETFLTHLFIDKSEAHHRKAIERIRALPGLTERMAARLEHPEPLQREYVLNFVKMAGAPDPAWEPLVRQAIVRLAADYRAEAKDLSLGRITHVKGLSWGALLAAQTFGPKRFEAEARELREAVARWPNEEPRNDALEVIDLYLAGGPLPE
;
A
#
# COMPACT_ATOMS: atom_id res chain seq x y z
N MET A 1 34.06 32.12 -28.06
CA MET A 1 34.17 31.09 -26.99
C MET A 1 34.89 31.56 -25.73
N ARG A 2 35.88 32.49 -25.78
CA ARG A 2 36.69 32.92 -24.60
C ARG A 2 35.89 33.43 -23.38
N THR A 3 34.72 34.04 -23.58
CA THR A 3 33.87 34.63 -22.53
C THR A 3 32.60 33.84 -22.21
N LEU A 4 32.23 32.86 -23.05
CA LEU A 4 30.95 32.14 -22.92
C LEU A 4 30.98 31.12 -21.77
N LEU A 5 32.09 30.40 -21.62
CA LEU A 5 32.25 29.40 -20.56
C LEU A 5 32.32 30.05 -19.15
N PRO A 6 33.11 31.13 -18.90
CA PRO A 6 33.06 31.88 -17.65
C PRO A 6 31.68 32.48 -17.35
N GLY A 7 30.98 32.96 -18.38
CA GLY A 7 29.63 33.52 -18.24
C GLY A 7 28.63 32.48 -17.71
N LEU A 8 28.64 31.27 -18.27
CA LEU A 8 27.80 30.16 -17.80
C LEU A 8 28.15 29.72 -16.37
N GLY A 9 29.44 29.61 -16.04
CA GLY A 9 29.88 29.31 -14.68
C GLY A 9 29.45 30.39 -13.68
N THR A 10 29.58 31.66 -14.05
CA THR A 10 29.19 32.80 -13.22
C THR A 10 27.68 32.84 -13.00
N ALA A 11 26.88 32.57 -14.03
CA ALA A 11 25.42 32.49 -13.91
C ALA A 11 24.99 31.36 -12.95
N ALA A 12 25.58 30.18 -13.07
CA ALA A 12 25.31 29.05 -12.17
C ALA A 12 25.67 29.38 -10.72
N LEU A 13 26.86 29.96 -10.48
CA LEU A 13 27.28 30.39 -9.15
C LEU A 13 26.39 31.51 -8.58
N GLY A 14 25.94 32.45 -9.42
CA GLY A 14 24.99 33.50 -9.01
C GLY A 14 23.66 32.92 -8.52
N VAL A 15 23.11 31.94 -9.24
CA VAL A 15 21.92 31.22 -8.77
C VAL A 15 22.21 30.43 -7.49
N ALA A 16 23.38 29.81 -7.36
CA ALA A 16 23.77 29.12 -6.12
C ALA A 16 23.84 30.07 -4.91
N VAL A 17 24.30 31.32 -5.08
CA VAL A 17 24.22 32.36 -4.03
C VAL A 17 22.78 32.62 -3.65
N LEU A 18 21.89 32.82 -4.63
CA LEU A 18 20.47 33.09 -4.36
C LEU A 18 19.81 31.94 -3.58
N LEU A 19 20.10 30.68 -3.94
CA LEU A 19 19.60 29.51 -3.22
C LEU A 19 20.16 29.41 -1.79
N THR A 20 21.45 29.75 -1.60
CA THR A 20 22.09 29.78 -0.27
C THR A 20 21.48 30.88 0.61
N LEU A 21 21.23 32.06 0.04
CA LEU A 21 20.55 33.17 0.73
C LEU A 21 19.10 32.83 1.05
N ALA A 22 18.39 32.19 0.11
CA ALA A 22 17.02 31.73 0.32
C ALA A 22 16.96 30.69 1.46
N LEU A 23 17.91 29.76 1.53
CA LEU A 23 18.02 28.81 2.65
C LEU A 23 18.22 29.53 3.99
N ALA A 24 19.13 30.50 4.04
CA ALA A 24 19.35 31.32 5.23
C ALA A 24 18.10 32.11 5.63
N LEU A 25 17.40 32.74 4.69
CA LEU A 25 16.18 33.51 4.97
C LEU A 25 15.04 32.63 5.46
N THR A 26 14.80 31.50 4.78
CA THR A 26 13.72 30.56 5.12
C THR A 26 13.93 29.88 6.47
N THR A 27 15.19 29.67 6.87
CA THR A 27 15.56 29.13 8.19
C THR A 27 15.74 30.21 9.27
N LYS A 28 15.45 31.49 8.97
CA LYS A 28 15.72 32.64 9.85
C LYS A 28 17.15 32.63 10.40
N LEU A 29 18.13 32.51 9.51
CA LEU A 29 19.55 32.33 9.84
C LEU A 29 19.78 31.14 10.79
N PHE A 30 19.11 30.02 10.51
CA PHE A 30 19.22 28.77 11.26
C PHE A 30 18.84 28.89 12.75
N THR A 31 17.98 29.86 13.10
CA THR A 31 17.39 30.00 14.44
C THR A 31 15.98 29.41 14.52
N LEU A 32 15.39 29.01 13.39
CA LEU A 32 14.03 28.49 13.34
C LEU A 32 13.88 27.23 14.20
N ARG A 33 12.80 27.14 14.97
CA ARG A 33 12.39 25.88 15.62
C ARG A 33 11.68 25.01 14.59
N PRO A 34 11.95 23.69 14.51
CA PRO A 34 11.29 22.83 13.54
C PRO A 34 9.77 22.92 13.70
N PRO A 35 9.01 23.17 12.63
CA PRO A 35 7.56 23.09 12.67
C PRO A 35 7.11 21.63 12.92
N SER A 36 6.06 21.45 13.70
CA SER A 36 5.43 20.14 13.98
C SER A 36 4.08 20.04 13.27
N GLY A 37 3.70 18.84 12.80
CA GLY A 37 2.39 18.61 12.17
C GLY A 37 2.33 19.03 10.69
N PRO A 38 1.17 19.45 10.17
CA PRO A 38 0.97 19.81 8.75
C PRO A 38 1.91 20.88 8.20
N ASP A 39 2.46 21.73 9.07
CA ASP A 39 3.44 22.77 8.74
C ASP A 39 4.85 22.23 8.43
N ALA A 40 5.10 20.93 8.63
CA ALA A 40 6.37 20.27 8.31
C ALA A 40 6.67 20.21 6.80
N MET A 41 5.68 20.45 5.92
CA MET A 41 5.87 20.53 4.47
C MET A 41 6.90 21.62 4.06
N GLY A 42 7.09 22.65 4.89
CA GLY A 42 8.11 23.68 4.68
C GLY A 42 9.56 23.19 4.85
N LEU A 43 9.78 22.04 5.50
CA LEU A 43 11.12 21.45 5.68
C LEU A 43 11.73 20.94 4.38
N VAL A 44 10.90 20.67 3.36
CA VAL A 44 11.33 20.35 1.98
C VAL A 44 12.35 21.38 1.48
N VAL A 45 12.16 22.66 1.80
CA VAL A 45 13.05 23.76 1.43
C VAL A 45 14.46 23.59 2.01
N VAL A 46 14.58 23.08 3.24
CA VAL A 46 15.87 22.85 3.93
C VAL A 46 16.66 21.69 3.32
N PHE A 47 15.98 20.75 2.66
CA PHE A 47 16.63 19.63 1.97
C PHE A 47 17.01 19.98 0.52
N PHE A 48 16.08 20.55 -0.26
CA PHE A 48 16.30 20.70 -1.70
C PHE A 48 17.07 21.95 -2.10
N LEU A 49 16.96 23.07 -1.37
CA LEU A 49 17.73 24.28 -1.68
C LEU A 49 19.25 24.08 -1.60
N PRO A 50 19.82 23.49 -0.51
CA PRO A 50 21.25 23.28 -0.46
C PRO A 50 21.70 22.25 -1.51
N ILE A 51 20.91 21.20 -1.79
CA ILE A 51 21.23 20.25 -2.86
C ILE A 51 21.32 20.96 -4.22
N GLY A 52 20.30 21.76 -4.57
CA GLY A 52 20.28 22.54 -5.81
C GLY A 52 21.45 23.52 -5.90
N ALA A 53 21.77 24.21 -4.80
CA ALA A 53 22.93 25.11 -4.73
C ALA A 53 24.24 24.36 -5.00
N TRP A 54 24.45 23.20 -4.37
CA TRP A 54 25.69 22.43 -4.55
C TRP A 54 25.82 21.77 -5.92
N LEU A 55 24.71 21.44 -6.59
CA LEU A 55 24.73 21.02 -8.00
C LEU A 55 25.22 22.14 -8.92
N LEU A 56 24.78 23.38 -8.67
CA LEU A 56 25.23 24.56 -9.42
C LEU A 56 26.69 24.93 -9.10
N VAL A 57 27.11 24.77 -7.84
CA VAL A 57 28.52 24.90 -7.42
C VAL A 57 29.38 23.87 -8.15
N LEU A 58 28.93 22.61 -8.23
CA LEU A 58 29.64 21.57 -8.97
C LEU A 58 29.78 21.92 -10.45
N PHE A 59 28.70 22.39 -11.08
CA PHE A 59 28.76 22.86 -12.46
C PHE A 59 29.79 23.99 -12.64
N GLY A 60 29.75 25.02 -11.78
CA GLY A 60 30.72 26.12 -11.79
C GLY A 60 32.16 25.66 -11.56
N ALA A 61 32.37 24.66 -10.70
CA ALA A 61 33.67 24.07 -10.44
C ALA A 61 34.21 23.29 -11.64
N LEU A 62 33.37 22.52 -12.34
CA LEU A 62 33.75 21.82 -13.58
C LEU A 62 34.10 22.80 -14.69
N VAL A 63 33.40 23.94 -14.78
CA VAL A 63 33.76 25.04 -15.69
C VAL A 63 35.15 25.63 -15.35
N CYS A 64 35.47 25.78 -14.06
CA CYS A 64 36.81 26.20 -13.63
C CYS A 64 37.88 25.17 -14.03
N VAL A 65 37.61 23.87 -13.87
CA VAL A 65 38.53 22.80 -14.30
C VAL A 65 38.78 22.86 -15.81
N ALA A 66 37.73 23.01 -16.62
CA ALA A 66 37.84 23.13 -18.07
C ALA A 66 38.65 24.36 -18.53
N ARG A 67 38.81 25.37 -17.68
CA ARG A 67 39.62 26.56 -17.91
C ARG A 67 41.05 26.47 -17.38
N GLY A 68 41.42 25.39 -16.69
CA GLY A 68 42.71 25.28 -16.02
C GLY A 68 42.80 26.00 -14.66
N GLY A 69 41.68 26.44 -14.10
CA GLY A 69 41.63 27.12 -12.79
C GLY A 69 42.10 26.24 -11.62
N PHE A 70 42.27 24.94 -11.85
CA PHE A 70 42.74 23.95 -10.87
C PHE A 70 44.10 23.32 -11.24
N ASP A 71 44.85 23.88 -12.20
CA ASP A 71 46.16 23.34 -12.62
C ASP A 71 47.21 23.35 -11.49
N TRP A 72 46.96 24.13 -10.42
CA TRP A 72 47.76 24.16 -9.20
C TRP A 72 47.59 22.94 -8.30
N VAL A 73 46.53 22.14 -8.52
CA VAL A 73 46.24 20.88 -7.81
C VAL A 73 47.08 19.74 -8.39
N SER A 74 47.07 19.59 -9.71
CA SER A 74 47.90 18.62 -10.44
C SER A 74 47.99 19.00 -11.91
N ARG A 75 49.13 18.68 -12.53
CA ARG A 75 49.34 18.84 -13.98
C ARG A 75 48.89 17.61 -14.79
N SER A 76 48.58 16.51 -14.11
CA SER A 76 48.14 15.28 -14.78
C SER A 76 46.68 15.40 -15.20
N PRO A 77 46.34 15.05 -16.46
CA PRO A 77 44.94 15.05 -16.93
C PRO A 77 44.04 14.21 -16.01
N GLY A 78 42.85 14.73 -15.70
CA GLY A 78 41.83 14.02 -14.91
C GLY A 78 41.95 14.12 -13.38
N ILE A 79 43.15 14.31 -12.83
CA ILE A 79 43.34 14.46 -11.37
C ILE A 79 42.60 15.69 -10.81
N PRO A 80 42.69 16.89 -11.42
CA PRO A 80 41.93 18.06 -10.96
C PRO A 80 40.41 17.82 -10.99
N THR A 81 39.91 17.12 -12.00
CA THR A 81 38.49 16.79 -12.11
C THR A 81 38.03 15.90 -10.96
N LEU A 82 38.77 14.82 -10.65
CA LEU A 82 38.44 13.91 -9.55
C LEU A 82 38.55 14.61 -8.19
N ALA A 83 39.58 15.42 -7.99
CA ALA A 83 39.78 16.18 -6.76
C ALA A 83 38.63 17.18 -6.53
N VAL A 84 38.21 17.89 -7.58
CA VAL A 84 37.08 18.82 -7.53
C VAL A 84 35.76 18.09 -7.29
N LEU A 85 35.50 16.99 -8.00
CA LEU A 85 34.29 16.18 -7.81
C LEU A 85 34.19 15.69 -6.35
N GLY A 86 35.25 15.03 -5.86
CA GLY A 86 35.30 14.50 -4.50
C GLY A 86 35.14 15.59 -3.45
N THR A 87 35.84 16.71 -3.61
CA THR A 87 35.81 17.83 -2.65
C THR A 87 34.44 18.51 -2.66
N VAL A 88 33.89 18.87 -3.82
CA VAL A 88 32.61 19.58 -3.92
C VAL A 88 31.47 18.72 -3.41
N VAL A 89 31.44 17.42 -3.74
CA VAL A 89 30.41 16.50 -3.23
C VAL A 89 30.52 16.33 -1.71
N GLY A 90 31.73 16.15 -1.17
CA GLY A 90 31.93 16.01 0.28
C GLY A 90 31.55 17.28 1.05
N LEU A 91 31.90 18.46 0.53
CA LEU A 91 31.47 19.74 1.11
C LEU A 91 29.95 19.95 0.99
N GLY A 92 29.34 19.46 -0.10
CA GLY A 92 27.89 19.44 -0.26
C GLY A 92 27.21 18.59 0.82
N ILE A 93 27.70 17.38 1.06
CA ILE A 93 27.25 16.51 2.16
C ILE A 93 27.38 17.22 3.51
N LEU A 94 28.54 17.85 3.77
CA LEU A 94 28.79 18.58 5.01
C LEU A 94 27.80 19.74 5.20
N SER A 95 27.56 20.50 4.13
CA SER A 95 26.69 21.66 4.14
C SER A 95 25.22 21.30 4.31
N VAL A 96 24.75 20.28 3.59
CA VAL A 96 23.39 19.72 3.78
C VAL A 96 23.26 19.16 5.19
N GLY A 97 24.24 18.38 5.66
CA GLY A 97 24.26 17.83 7.01
C GLY A 97 24.20 18.93 8.09
N ALA A 98 24.93 20.02 7.92
CA ALA A 98 24.90 21.17 8.81
C ALA A 98 23.55 21.92 8.79
N ALA A 99 22.94 22.08 7.60
CA ALA A 99 21.61 22.67 7.46
C ALA A 99 20.54 21.80 8.13
N VAL A 100 20.59 20.48 7.97
CA VAL A 100 19.69 19.54 8.65
C VAL A 100 19.93 19.52 10.15
N PHE A 101 21.19 19.45 10.59
CA PHE A 101 21.55 19.49 12.01
C PHE A 101 21.08 20.78 12.71
N SER A 102 20.97 21.90 11.99
CA SER A 102 20.44 23.14 12.56
C SER A 102 19.01 23.01 13.11
N LEU A 103 18.24 22.03 12.59
CA LEU A 103 16.89 21.73 13.03
C LEU A 103 16.88 20.99 14.39
N GLU A 104 17.99 20.38 14.81
CA GLU A 104 18.06 19.60 16.05
C GLU A 104 17.93 20.48 17.28
N VAL A 105 16.78 20.44 17.97
CA VAL A 105 16.49 21.28 19.14
C VAL A 105 17.37 20.93 20.35
N ARG A 106 17.99 19.75 20.34
CA ARG A 106 18.75 19.21 21.47
C ARG A 106 20.12 19.88 21.68
N TYR A 107 20.69 20.50 20.65
CA TYR A 107 22.07 21.00 20.69
C TYR A 107 22.13 22.52 20.59
N ALA A 108 22.77 23.17 21.57
CA ALA A 108 23.00 24.61 21.54
C ALA A 108 23.87 25.06 20.35
N SER A 109 24.74 24.16 19.84
CA SER A 109 25.62 24.42 18.69
C SER A 109 24.92 24.41 17.33
N ARG A 110 23.64 24.02 17.25
CA ARG A 110 22.89 23.83 15.99
C ARG A 110 22.89 25.07 15.08
N THR A 111 22.73 26.25 15.64
CA THR A 111 22.70 27.51 14.89
C THR A 111 24.09 27.86 14.38
N VAL A 112 25.13 27.65 15.20
CA VAL A 112 26.52 27.86 14.80
C VAL A 112 26.91 26.91 13.67
N ALA A 113 26.50 25.63 13.76
CA ALA A 113 26.72 24.65 12.71
C ALA A 113 25.98 25.02 11.42
N GLY A 114 24.71 25.42 11.51
CA GLY A 114 23.92 25.89 10.36
C GLY A 114 24.54 27.12 9.68
N LEU A 115 24.98 28.12 10.46
CA LEU A 115 25.67 29.29 9.91
C LEU A 115 27.02 28.94 9.30
N ALA A 116 27.84 28.13 9.97
CA ALA A 116 29.17 27.78 9.48
C ALA A 116 29.10 26.88 8.23
N GLY A 117 28.33 25.80 8.28
CA GLY A 117 28.27 24.79 7.21
C GLY A 117 27.17 25.02 6.19
N GLY A 118 25.99 25.50 6.61
CA GLY A 118 24.84 25.75 5.73
C GLY A 118 24.88 27.09 4.99
N PHE A 119 25.66 28.06 5.46
CA PHE A 119 25.70 29.41 4.89
C PHE A 119 27.11 29.90 4.53
N LEU A 120 28.02 30.01 5.51
CA LEU A 120 29.34 30.56 5.28
C LEU A 120 30.19 29.68 4.35
N LEU A 121 30.20 28.35 4.58
CA LEU A 121 30.95 27.41 3.75
C LEU A 121 30.55 27.48 2.25
N PRO A 122 29.26 27.39 1.86
CA PRO A 122 28.85 27.56 0.47
C PRO A 122 29.30 28.90 -0.12
N LEU A 123 29.12 30.01 0.60
CA LEU A 123 29.51 31.33 0.12
C LEU A 123 31.03 31.47 -0.09
N LEU A 124 31.83 30.88 0.81
CA LEU A 124 33.29 30.83 0.66
C LEU A 124 33.72 30.04 -0.57
N VAL A 125 33.10 28.88 -0.81
CA VAL A 125 33.38 28.05 -1.98
C VAL A 125 32.94 28.74 -3.27
N ILE A 126 31.75 29.35 -3.28
CA ILE A 126 31.25 30.13 -4.41
C ILE A 126 32.17 31.31 -4.71
N GLY A 127 32.62 32.04 -3.69
CA GLY A 127 33.55 33.16 -3.83
C GLY A 127 34.90 32.72 -4.42
N LEU A 128 35.44 31.60 -3.93
CA LEU A 128 36.65 30.98 -4.47
C LEU A 128 36.48 30.61 -5.95
N LEU A 129 35.39 29.94 -6.31
CA LEU A 129 35.12 29.56 -7.70
C LEU A 129 34.90 30.79 -8.60
N GLY A 130 34.22 31.82 -8.11
CA GLY A 130 34.06 33.09 -8.82
C GLY A 130 35.40 33.74 -9.12
N PHE A 131 36.32 33.75 -8.16
CA PHE A 131 37.70 34.19 -8.37
C PHE A 131 38.42 33.34 -9.42
N LEU A 132 38.33 32.01 -9.34
CA LEU A 132 38.99 31.10 -10.28
C LEU A 132 38.45 31.19 -11.71
N LEU A 133 37.15 31.44 -11.91
CA LEU A 133 36.54 31.58 -13.24
C LEU A 133 37.16 32.73 -14.05
N TRP A 134 37.47 33.83 -13.37
CA TRP A 134 37.92 35.08 -13.96
C TRP A 134 39.43 35.32 -13.85
N SER A 135 40.14 34.51 -13.07
CA SER A 135 41.60 34.57 -12.97
C SER A 135 42.29 33.87 -14.14
N GLU A 136 43.50 34.33 -14.49
CA GLU A 136 44.33 33.67 -15.49
C GLU A 136 44.99 32.41 -14.89
N PRO A 137 44.91 31.23 -15.53
CA PRO A 137 45.43 29.98 -14.96
C PRO A 137 46.90 30.02 -14.50
N GLY A 138 47.72 30.79 -15.24
CA GLY A 138 49.13 31.01 -14.90
C GLY A 138 49.35 31.81 -13.62
N SER A 139 48.50 32.81 -13.33
CA SER A 139 48.60 33.63 -12.11
C SER A 139 48.02 32.92 -10.88
N VAL A 140 46.98 32.10 -11.08
CA VAL A 140 46.40 31.24 -10.04
C VAL A 140 47.45 30.28 -9.50
N SER A 141 48.24 29.65 -10.38
CA SER A 141 49.26 28.67 -9.98
C SER A 141 50.40 29.23 -9.11
N GLY A 142 50.65 30.53 -9.17
CA GLY A 142 51.64 31.22 -8.34
C GLY A 142 51.11 31.72 -6.99
N THR A 143 49.81 31.54 -6.71
CA THR A 143 49.16 32.13 -5.53
C THR A 143 49.36 31.24 -4.29
N ALA A 144 50.11 31.74 -3.29
CA ALA A 144 50.56 30.96 -2.13
C ALA A 144 49.44 30.44 -1.21
N TRP A 145 48.28 31.12 -1.16
CA TRP A 145 47.19 30.76 -0.25
C TRP A 145 46.23 29.70 -0.81
N LEU A 146 46.24 29.41 -2.11
CA LEU A 146 45.28 28.49 -2.73
C LEU A 146 45.51 27.03 -2.32
N ARG A 147 46.76 26.61 -2.21
CA ARG A 147 47.11 25.25 -1.76
C ARG A 147 46.65 24.96 -0.33
N PRO A 148 46.97 25.79 0.68
CA PRO A 148 46.49 25.55 2.04
C PRO A 148 44.95 25.65 2.13
N ALA A 149 44.32 26.60 1.44
CA ALA A 149 42.86 26.68 1.39
C ALA A 149 42.22 25.43 0.77
N GLY A 150 42.77 24.95 -0.35
CA GLY A 150 42.35 23.71 -1.00
C GLY A 150 42.51 22.47 -0.12
N ALA A 151 43.62 22.38 0.62
CA ALA A 151 43.85 21.28 1.56
C ALA A 151 42.84 21.27 2.71
N VAL A 152 42.47 22.46 3.25
CA VAL A 152 41.44 22.58 4.29
C VAL A 152 40.08 22.12 3.75
N LEU A 153 39.69 22.58 2.55
CA LEU A 153 38.43 22.19 1.91
C LEU A 153 38.37 20.68 1.62
N ALA A 154 39.47 20.10 1.12
CA ALA A 154 39.58 18.66 0.90
C ALA A 154 39.50 17.87 2.21
N GLY A 155 40.15 18.36 3.28
CA GLY A 155 40.08 17.75 4.61
C GLY A 155 38.66 17.73 5.17
N LEU A 156 37.92 18.85 5.03
CA LEU A 156 36.51 18.92 5.42
C LEU A 156 35.64 17.95 4.61
N ALA A 157 35.88 17.81 3.30
CA ALA A 157 35.18 16.86 2.46
C ALA A 157 35.42 15.41 2.91
N VAL A 158 36.67 15.04 3.23
CA VAL A 158 37.01 13.70 3.75
C VAL A 158 36.28 13.43 5.07
N LEU A 159 36.30 14.38 6.00
CA LEU A 159 35.56 14.25 7.27
C LEU A 159 34.07 14.04 7.05
N ALA A 160 33.47 14.72 6.08
CA ALA A 160 32.07 14.56 5.72
C ALA A 160 31.76 13.15 5.21
N TYR A 161 32.60 12.60 4.33
CA TYR A 161 32.45 11.22 3.86
C TYR A 161 32.59 10.20 4.99
N CYS A 162 33.60 10.35 5.85
CA CYS A 162 33.80 9.46 6.99
C CYS A 162 32.60 9.50 7.96
N GLY A 163 32.07 10.70 8.23
CA GLY A 163 30.87 10.86 9.06
C GLY A 163 29.63 10.22 8.45
N ALA A 164 29.37 10.47 7.15
CA ALA A 164 28.24 9.88 6.43
C ALA A 164 28.35 8.34 6.38
N PHE A 165 29.54 7.80 6.15
CA PHE A 165 29.78 6.36 6.16
C PHE A 165 29.54 5.73 7.53
N ALA A 166 30.00 6.36 8.61
CA ALA A 166 29.76 5.88 9.97
C ALA A 166 28.25 5.86 10.31
N LEU A 167 27.50 6.89 9.90
CA LEU A 167 26.04 6.92 10.06
C LEU A 167 25.37 5.81 9.25
N PHE A 168 25.77 5.61 7.99
CA PHE A 168 25.24 4.55 7.14
C PHE A 168 25.47 3.15 7.73
N VAL A 169 26.67 2.87 8.25
CA VAL A 169 26.98 1.58 8.88
C VAL A 169 26.15 1.37 10.14
N LYS A 170 25.96 2.41 10.96
CA LYS A 170 25.13 2.33 12.16
C LYS A 170 23.68 2.04 11.81
N ASP A 171 23.11 2.77 10.86
CA ASP A 171 21.70 2.63 10.46
C ASP A 171 21.43 1.25 9.85
N SER A 172 22.33 0.79 8.98
CA SER A 172 22.27 -0.56 8.38
C SER A 172 22.29 -1.67 9.44
N ALA A 173 23.03 -1.50 10.53
CA ALA A 173 23.08 -2.47 11.63
C ALA A 173 21.80 -2.46 12.48
N GLU A 174 21.18 -1.29 12.67
CA GLU A 174 19.91 -1.17 13.39
C GLU A 174 18.75 -1.77 12.57
N ASP A 175 18.71 -1.52 11.26
CA ASP A 175 17.70 -2.10 10.36
C ASP A 175 17.78 -3.62 10.29
N ALA A 176 18.99 -4.18 10.24
CA ALA A 176 19.19 -5.63 10.30
C ALA A 176 18.64 -6.24 11.61
N ARG A 177 18.79 -5.55 12.74
CA ARG A 177 18.23 -5.99 14.03
C ARG A 177 16.70 -5.94 14.03
N ARG A 178 16.12 -4.82 13.57
CA ARG A 178 14.66 -4.67 13.47
C ARG A 178 14.03 -5.72 12.55
N ALA A 179 14.68 -6.05 11.45
CA ALA A 179 14.22 -7.07 10.52
C ALA A 179 14.18 -8.46 11.17
N GLU A 180 15.20 -8.82 11.96
CA GLU A 180 15.24 -10.10 12.65
C GLU A 180 14.22 -10.18 13.80
N GLU A 181 14.06 -9.10 14.57
CA GLU A 181 13.01 -9.00 15.61
C GLU A 181 11.61 -9.12 15.00
N GLY A 182 11.39 -8.49 13.84
CA GLY A 182 10.13 -8.60 13.08
C GLY A 182 9.86 -10.03 12.61
N ARG A 183 10.87 -10.72 12.09
CA ARG A 183 10.75 -12.12 11.63
C ARG A 183 10.32 -13.05 12.76
N VAL A 184 10.94 -12.94 13.93
CA VAL A 184 10.60 -13.78 15.10
C VAL A 184 9.18 -13.49 15.60
N ALA A 185 8.78 -12.21 15.64
CA ALA A 185 7.43 -11.83 16.04
C ALA A 185 6.36 -12.32 15.04
N ASP A 186 6.68 -12.31 13.74
CA ASP A 186 5.78 -12.81 12.69
C ASP A 186 5.67 -14.33 12.72
N GLU A 187 6.77 -15.05 12.94
CA GLU A 187 6.75 -16.51 13.10
C GLU A 187 5.92 -16.94 14.32
N ALA A 188 6.06 -16.22 15.44
CA ALA A 188 5.26 -16.45 16.64
C ALA A 188 3.76 -16.22 16.38
N ARG A 189 3.39 -15.10 15.75
CA ARG A 189 2.00 -14.80 15.38
C ARG A 189 1.41 -15.83 14.41
N GLN A 190 2.19 -16.27 13.42
CA GLN A 190 1.75 -17.32 12.49
C GLN A 190 1.58 -18.68 13.16
N ALA A 191 2.41 -19.01 14.17
CA ALA A 191 2.24 -20.22 14.95
C ALA A 191 0.97 -20.17 15.81
N GLU A 192 0.68 -19.03 16.42
CA GLU A 192 -0.52 -18.80 17.22
C GLU A 192 -1.79 -18.90 16.35
N MET A 193 -1.86 -18.19 15.22
CA MET A 193 -2.99 -18.28 14.29
C MET A 193 -3.24 -19.72 13.81
N ARG A 194 -2.18 -20.48 13.49
CA ARG A 194 -2.31 -21.89 13.10
C ARG A 194 -2.87 -22.76 14.24
N ALA A 195 -2.45 -22.49 15.49
CA ALA A 195 -2.95 -23.22 16.64
C ALA A 195 -4.43 -22.89 16.94
N GLU A 196 -4.81 -21.62 16.81
CA GLU A 196 -6.21 -21.19 16.96
C GLU A 196 -7.11 -21.79 15.88
N ASP A 197 -6.67 -21.76 14.62
CA ASP A 197 -7.37 -22.37 13.50
C ASP A 197 -7.55 -23.88 13.69
N ALA A 198 -6.50 -24.58 14.14
CA ALA A 198 -6.59 -26.01 14.43
C ALA A 198 -7.62 -26.31 15.53
N ARG A 199 -7.61 -25.53 16.63
CA ARG A 199 -8.60 -25.67 17.72
C ARG A 199 -10.01 -25.38 17.24
N ARG A 200 -10.20 -24.36 16.41
CA ARG A 200 -11.50 -24.00 15.83
C ARG A 200 -12.04 -25.12 14.97
N VAL A 201 -11.21 -25.71 14.10
CA VAL A 201 -11.62 -26.84 13.24
C VAL A 201 -11.99 -28.07 14.08
N GLU A 202 -11.21 -28.38 15.12
CA GLU A 202 -11.50 -29.49 16.03
C GLU A 202 -12.81 -29.27 16.80
N ALA A 203 -13.02 -28.07 17.34
CA ALA A 203 -14.25 -27.71 18.05
C ALA A 203 -15.49 -27.81 17.15
N GLN A 204 -15.41 -27.29 15.91
CA GLN A 204 -16.50 -27.39 14.93
C GLN A 204 -16.84 -28.85 14.60
N ALA A 205 -15.81 -29.70 14.43
CA ALA A 205 -16.01 -31.12 14.17
C ALA A 205 -16.63 -31.86 15.37
N ALA A 206 -16.20 -31.53 16.59
CA ALA A 206 -16.75 -32.10 17.82
C ALA A 206 -18.21 -31.67 18.04
N GLU A 207 -18.54 -30.40 17.78
CA GLU A 207 -19.90 -29.88 17.86
C GLU A 207 -20.83 -30.63 16.91
N LEU A 208 -20.47 -30.77 15.63
CA LEU A 208 -21.26 -31.51 14.65
C LEU A 208 -21.45 -32.98 15.06
N ALA A 209 -20.42 -33.62 15.61
CA ALA A 209 -20.48 -35.01 16.05
C ALA A 209 -21.36 -35.20 17.30
N ALA A 210 -21.45 -34.18 18.17
CA ALA A 210 -22.25 -34.21 19.38
C ALA A 210 -23.75 -33.95 19.15
N LEU A 211 -24.14 -33.45 17.96
CA LEU A 211 -25.54 -33.16 17.66
C LEU A 211 -26.39 -34.45 17.60
N PRO A 212 -27.46 -34.55 18.41
CA PRO A 212 -28.37 -35.69 18.36
C PRO A 212 -29.23 -35.67 17.10
N ASP A 213 -29.72 -36.84 16.66
CA ASP A 213 -30.48 -36.98 15.40
C ASP A 213 -31.78 -36.18 15.37
N ASP A 214 -32.38 -35.92 16.53
CA ASP A 214 -33.62 -35.17 16.72
C ASP A 214 -33.40 -33.65 16.87
N ALA A 215 -32.15 -33.18 16.90
CA ALA A 215 -31.86 -31.75 16.93
C ALA A 215 -32.46 -31.02 15.71
N PRO A 216 -32.88 -29.75 15.81
CA PRO A 216 -33.48 -29.00 14.71
C PRO A 216 -32.61 -28.98 13.44
N LEU A 217 -33.24 -29.04 12.26
CA LEU A 217 -32.50 -29.08 10.98
C LEU A 217 -31.62 -27.83 10.80
N GLU A 218 -32.11 -26.66 11.22
CA GLU A 218 -31.37 -25.40 11.19
C GLU A 218 -30.02 -25.46 11.93
N THR A 219 -29.94 -26.21 13.04
CA THR A 219 -28.68 -26.39 13.78
C THR A 219 -27.63 -27.14 12.95
N PHE A 220 -28.05 -28.09 12.11
CA PHE A 220 -27.12 -28.74 11.19
C PHE A 220 -26.74 -27.84 10.01
N LEU A 221 -27.68 -27.03 9.51
CA LEU A 221 -27.44 -26.14 8.36
C LEU A 221 -26.39 -25.05 8.67
N THR A 222 -26.24 -24.62 9.92
CA THR A 222 -25.19 -23.65 10.31
C THR A 222 -23.77 -24.19 10.09
N HIS A 223 -23.59 -25.51 10.08
CA HIS A 223 -22.31 -26.15 9.75
C HIS A 223 -21.97 -26.10 8.26
N LEU A 224 -22.85 -25.53 7.42
CA LEU A 224 -22.62 -25.29 6.00
C LEU A 224 -22.30 -23.82 5.68
N PHE A 225 -22.13 -22.97 6.70
CA PHE A 225 -21.79 -21.57 6.51
C PHE A 225 -20.35 -21.36 6.01
N ILE A 226 -20.12 -20.21 5.39
CA ILE A 226 -18.86 -19.85 4.70
C ILE A 226 -17.64 -19.79 5.64
N ASP A 227 -17.86 -19.68 6.95
CA ASP A 227 -16.79 -19.66 7.97
C ASP A 227 -16.21 -21.05 8.27
N LYS A 228 -16.76 -22.12 7.68
CA LYS A 228 -16.29 -23.51 7.86
C LYS A 228 -15.44 -23.96 6.66
N SER A 229 -14.54 -24.90 6.91
CA SER A 229 -13.71 -25.50 5.85
C SER A 229 -14.51 -26.45 4.96
N GLU A 230 -14.06 -26.66 3.73
CA GLU A 230 -14.66 -27.64 2.80
C GLU A 230 -14.66 -29.06 3.38
N ALA A 231 -13.63 -29.42 4.16
CA ALA A 231 -13.57 -30.71 4.85
C ALA A 231 -14.67 -30.84 5.91
N HIS A 232 -14.99 -29.75 6.63
CA HIS A 232 -16.10 -29.71 7.57
C HIS A 232 -17.45 -29.76 6.85
N HIS A 233 -17.62 -29.01 5.76
CA HIS A 233 -18.82 -29.05 4.94
C HIS A 233 -19.16 -30.45 4.45
N ARG A 234 -18.16 -31.21 3.94
CA ARG A 234 -18.38 -32.60 3.52
C ARG A 234 -18.93 -33.49 4.64
N LYS A 235 -18.33 -33.40 5.85
CA LYS A 235 -18.82 -34.13 7.02
C LYS A 235 -20.23 -33.70 7.43
N ALA A 236 -20.53 -32.40 7.37
CA ALA A 236 -21.85 -31.86 7.68
C ALA A 236 -22.90 -32.35 6.69
N ILE A 237 -22.61 -32.37 5.38
CA ILE A 237 -23.50 -32.88 4.34
C ILE A 237 -23.79 -34.37 4.57
N GLU A 238 -22.76 -35.18 4.83
CA GLU A 238 -22.92 -36.61 5.14
C GLU A 238 -23.79 -36.81 6.38
N ARG A 239 -23.54 -36.03 7.44
CA ARG A 239 -24.31 -36.08 8.69
C ARG A 239 -25.78 -35.71 8.47
N ILE A 240 -26.06 -34.66 7.68
CA ILE A 240 -27.42 -34.20 7.38
C ILE A 240 -28.15 -35.26 6.55
N ARG A 241 -27.51 -35.84 5.53
CA ARG A 241 -28.08 -36.91 4.70
C ARG A 241 -28.50 -38.14 5.50
N ALA A 242 -27.80 -38.43 6.59
CA ALA A 242 -28.10 -39.55 7.47
C ALA A 242 -29.25 -39.27 8.46
N LEU A 243 -29.81 -38.05 8.51
CA LEU A 243 -30.87 -37.71 9.45
C LEU A 243 -32.19 -38.44 9.12
N PRO A 244 -32.88 -38.97 10.13
CA PRO A 244 -34.20 -39.57 9.94
C PRO A 244 -35.21 -38.51 9.49
N GLY A 245 -36.04 -38.85 8.49
CA GLY A 245 -37.10 -37.99 7.97
C GLY A 245 -36.59 -36.67 7.36
N LEU A 246 -35.39 -36.68 6.77
CA LEU A 246 -34.77 -35.46 6.23
C LEU A 246 -35.67 -34.71 5.26
N THR A 247 -36.34 -35.41 4.34
CA THR A 247 -37.22 -34.80 3.34
C THR A 247 -38.39 -34.04 3.98
N GLU A 248 -39.03 -34.62 4.99
CA GLU A 248 -40.11 -33.99 5.75
C GLU A 248 -39.60 -32.78 6.54
N ARG A 249 -38.40 -32.89 7.12
CA ARG A 249 -37.76 -31.80 7.86
C ARG A 249 -37.39 -30.63 6.94
N MET A 250 -36.88 -30.92 5.74
CA MET A 250 -36.61 -29.92 4.71
C MET A 250 -37.91 -29.24 4.26
N ALA A 251 -38.97 -30.02 4.01
CA ALA A 251 -40.27 -29.49 3.63
C ALA A 251 -40.81 -28.52 4.70
N ALA A 252 -40.80 -28.92 5.97
CA ALA A 252 -41.23 -28.07 7.08
C ALA A 252 -40.38 -26.79 7.19
N ARG A 253 -39.06 -26.88 7.00
CA ARG A 253 -38.18 -25.70 7.05
C ARG A 253 -38.42 -24.74 5.89
N LEU A 254 -38.78 -25.24 4.71
CA LEU A 254 -39.15 -24.43 3.54
C LEU A 254 -40.49 -23.69 3.71
N GLU A 255 -41.25 -23.96 4.77
CA GLU A 255 -42.44 -23.17 5.13
C GLU A 255 -42.11 -21.94 5.98
N HIS A 256 -40.85 -21.79 6.44
CA HIS A 256 -40.43 -20.66 7.26
C HIS A 256 -40.73 -19.32 6.55
N PRO A 257 -41.25 -18.29 7.25
CA PRO A 257 -41.66 -17.02 6.63
C PRO A 257 -40.48 -16.24 6.01
N GLU A 258 -39.30 -16.30 6.64
CA GLU A 258 -38.09 -15.61 6.17
C GLU A 258 -37.43 -16.30 4.97
N PRO A 259 -37.22 -15.60 3.83
CA PRO A 259 -36.53 -16.14 2.66
C PRO A 259 -35.11 -16.66 2.94
N LEU A 260 -34.35 -15.94 3.76
CA LEU A 260 -32.98 -16.33 4.13
C LEU A 260 -32.94 -17.70 4.82
N GLN A 261 -33.92 -18.00 5.68
CA GLN A 261 -33.96 -19.29 6.38
C GLN A 261 -34.29 -20.46 5.45
N ARG A 262 -35.04 -20.20 4.37
CA ARG A 262 -35.30 -21.20 3.33
C ARG A 262 -34.10 -21.38 2.41
N GLU A 263 -33.35 -20.32 2.16
CA GLU A 263 -32.11 -20.36 1.37
C GLU A 263 -31.07 -21.32 2.00
N TYR A 264 -30.98 -21.44 3.32
CA TYR A 264 -30.10 -22.42 3.97
C TYR A 264 -30.41 -23.87 3.56
N VAL A 265 -31.69 -24.21 3.33
CA VAL A 265 -32.09 -25.53 2.82
C VAL A 265 -31.67 -25.69 1.36
N LEU A 266 -31.84 -24.65 0.55
CA LEU A 266 -31.41 -24.66 -0.86
C LEU A 266 -29.88 -24.75 -0.98
N ASN A 267 -29.14 -24.08 -0.10
CA ASN A 267 -27.69 -24.19 -0.03
C ASN A 267 -27.26 -25.63 0.31
N PHE A 268 -27.93 -26.31 1.23
CA PHE A 268 -27.69 -27.74 1.46
C PHE A 268 -27.92 -28.58 0.20
N VAL A 269 -29.01 -28.35 -0.53
CA VAL A 269 -29.30 -29.05 -1.79
C VAL A 269 -28.20 -28.78 -2.84
N LYS A 270 -27.77 -27.52 -3.01
CA LYS A 270 -26.62 -27.14 -3.85
C LYS A 270 -25.39 -27.96 -3.47
N MET A 271 -24.99 -27.88 -2.20
CA MET A 271 -23.72 -28.45 -1.72
C MET A 271 -23.72 -29.98 -1.70
N ALA A 272 -24.88 -30.63 -1.61
CA ALA A 272 -25.00 -32.08 -1.63
C ALA A 272 -24.50 -32.71 -2.96
N GLY A 273 -24.50 -31.97 -4.07
CA GLY A 273 -24.00 -32.40 -5.38
C GLY A 273 -24.92 -33.38 -6.11
N ALA A 274 -25.22 -34.52 -5.51
CA ALA A 274 -26.22 -35.50 -5.99
C ALA A 274 -27.51 -35.38 -5.16
N PRO A 275 -28.49 -34.56 -5.58
CA PRO A 275 -29.73 -34.39 -4.81
C PRO A 275 -30.60 -35.64 -4.89
N ASP A 276 -31.34 -35.93 -3.82
CA ASP A 276 -32.40 -36.94 -3.85
C ASP A 276 -33.53 -36.46 -4.78
N PRO A 277 -34.00 -37.27 -5.75
CA PRO A 277 -35.14 -36.92 -6.60
C PRO A 277 -36.39 -36.50 -5.81
N ALA A 278 -36.59 -37.00 -4.59
CA ALA A 278 -37.68 -36.60 -3.70
C ALA A 278 -37.62 -35.14 -3.26
N TRP A 279 -36.47 -34.47 -3.41
CA TRP A 279 -36.30 -33.04 -3.10
C TRP A 279 -36.70 -32.13 -4.26
N GLU A 280 -36.89 -32.65 -5.47
CA GLU A 280 -37.27 -31.85 -6.65
C GLU A 280 -38.55 -31.01 -6.40
N PRO A 281 -39.65 -31.57 -5.85
CA PRO A 281 -40.85 -30.79 -5.55
C PRO A 281 -40.62 -29.70 -4.50
N LEU A 282 -39.70 -29.93 -3.56
CA LEU A 282 -39.35 -28.97 -2.51
C LEU A 282 -38.64 -27.75 -3.10
N VAL A 283 -37.66 -27.98 -3.97
CA VAL A 283 -36.94 -26.90 -4.68
C VAL A 283 -37.90 -26.12 -5.57
N ARG A 284 -38.78 -26.81 -6.30
CA ARG A 284 -39.84 -26.18 -7.11
C ARG A 284 -40.68 -25.21 -6.29
N GLN A 285 -41.21 -25.69 -5.16
CA GLN A 285 -42.04 -24.89 -4.27
C GLN A 285 -41.27 -23.71 -3.66
N ALA A 286 -39.99 -23.90 -3.33
CA ALA A 286 -39.15 -22.85 -2.76
C ALA A 286 -38.94 -21.69 -3.75
N ILE A 287 -38.72 -21.99 -5.04
CA ILE A 287 -38.58 -20.96 -6.10
C ILE A 287 -39.89 -20.18 -6.27
N VAL A 288 -41.04 -20.87 -6.31
CA VAL A 288 -42.37 -20.25 -6.43
C VAL A 288 -42.66 -19.35 -5.21
N ARG A 289 -42.34 -19.82 -4.00
CA ARG A 289 -42.49 -19.02 -2.77
C ARG A 289 -41.58 -17.78 -2.80
N LEU A 290 -40.33 -17.93 -3.23
CA LEU A 290 -39.41 -16.80 -3.37
C LEU A 290 -39.94 -15.75 -4.36
N ALA A 291 -40.51 -16.18 -5.49
CA ALA A 291 -41.17 -15.27 -6.43
C ALA A 291 -42.36 -14.53 -5.79
N ALA A 292 -43.15 -15.21 -4.94
CA ALA A 292 -44.24 -14.58 -4.20
C ALA A 292 -43.73 -13.54 -3.19
N ASP A 293 -42.62 -13.82 -2.50
CA ASP A 293 -42.01 -12.86 -1.57
C ASP A 293 -41.47 -11.62 -2.28
N TYR A 294 -40.81 -11.78 -3.43
CA TYR A 294 -40.41 -10.64 -4.27
C TYR A 294 -41.60 -9.77 -4.65
N ARG A 295 -42.74 -10.37 -5.04
CA ARG A 295 -43.96 -9.62 -5.39
C ARG A 295 -44.58 -8.92 -4.20
N ALA A 296 -44.52 -9.52 -3.01
CA ALA A 296 -45.07 -8.93 -1.79
C ALA A 296 -44.21 -7.74 -1.34
N GLU A 297 -42.89 -7.92 -1.29
CA GLU A 297 -41.97 -6.92 -0.76
C GLU A 297 -41.65 -5.80 -1.76
N ALA A 298 -41.76 -6.05 -3.07
CA ALA A 298 -41.74 -4.97 -4.06
C ALA A 298 -42.89 -3.97 -3.89
N LYS A 299 -44.01 -4.36 -3.26
CA LYS A 299 -45.13 -3.46 -2.92
C LYS A 299 -44.92 -2.72 -1.60
N ASP A 300 -44.14 -3.31 -0.69
CA ASP A 300 -43.87 -2.78 0.64
C ASP A 300 -42.47 -3.19 1.09
N LEU A 301 -41.50 -2.31 0.84
CA LEU A 301 -40.10 -2.53 1.24
C LEU A 301 -39.89 -2.47 2.75
N SER A 302 -40.88 -2.00 3.53
CA SER A 302 -40.75 -1.94 4.99
C SER A 302 -40.79 -3.33 5.65
N LEU A 303 -41.23 -4.36 4.90
CA LEU A 303 -41.19 -5.75 5.35
C LEU A 303 -39.77 -6.25 5.60
N GLY A 304 -38.78 -5.80 4.81
CA GLY A 304 -37.35 -6.03 5.05
C GLY A 304 -36.89 -7.50 5.10
N ARG A 305 -37.64 -8.43 4.51
CA ARG A 305 -37.34 -9.88 4.54
C ARG A 305 -36.34 -10.28 3.45
N ILE A 306 -36.24 -9.50 2.37
CA ILE A 306 -35.29 -9.72 1.28
C ILE A 306 -34.07 -8.84 1.51
N THR A 307 -33.04 -9.44 2.12
CA THR A 307 -31.78 -8.78 2.44
C THR A 307 -30.83 -8.69 1.23
N HIS A 308 -30.87 -9.67 0.32
CA HIS A 308 -29.99 -9.76 -0.85
C HIS A 308 -30.74 -10.30 -2.07
N VAL A 309 -31.17 -9.39 -2.97
CA VAL A 309 -31.97 -9.72 -4.17
C VAL A 309 -31.25 -10.69 -5.12
N LYS A 310 -29.96 -10.43 -5.40
CA LYS A 310 -29.13 -11.34 -6.19
C LYS A 310 -28.90 -12.67 -5.46
N GLY A 311 -28.48 -12.60 -4.20
CA GLY A 311 -28.08 -13.77 -3.40
C GLY A 311 -29.18 -14.82 -3.29
N LEU A 312 -30.39 -14.42 -2.91
CA LEU A 312 -31.52 -15.35 -2.76
C LEU A 312 -31.94 -16.00 -4.09
N SER A 313 -31.96 -15.21 -5.17
CA SER A 313 -32.31 -15.71 -6.51
C SER A 313 -31.24 -16.68 -7.03
N TRP A 314 -29.97 -16.33 -6.84
CA TRP A 314 -28.83 -17.14 -7.24
C TRP A 314 -28.74 -18.46 -6.47
N GLY A 315 -28.88 -18.43 -5.13
CA GLY A 315 -28.86 -19.63 -4.29
C GLY A 315 -29.98 -20.61 -4.65
N ALA A 316 -31.19 -20.11 -4.92
CA ALA A 316 -32.30 -20.95 -5.36
C ALA A 316 -32.06 -21.61 -6.73
N LEU A 317 -31.48 -20.87 -7.68
CA LEU A 317 -31.19 -21.39 -9.02
C LEU A 317 -29.97 -22.32 -9.06
N LEU A 318 -28.98 -22.11 -8.19
CA LEU A 318 -27.87 -23.05 -7.99
C LEU A 318 -28.37 -24.39 -7.46
N ALA A 319 -29.27 -24.37 -6.47
CA ALA A 319 -29.95 -25.59 -6.01
C ALA A 319 -30.75 -26.25 -7.15
N ALA A 320 -31.47 -25.47 -7.95
CA ALA A 320 -32.23 -25.96 -9.10
C ALA A 320 -31.35 -26.61 -10.17
N GLN A 321 -30.15 -26.06 -10.42
CA GLN A 321 -29.20 -26.56 -11.43
C GLN A 321 -28.69 -27.97 -11.10
N THR A 322 -28.67 -28.39 -9.83
CA THR A 322 -28.25 -29.74 -9.41
C THR A 322 -29.14 -30.87 -9.95
N PHE A 323 -30.39 -30.57 -10.34
CA PHE A 323 -31.32 -31.53 -10.97
C PHE A 323 -31.24 -31.55 -12.50
N GLY A 324 -30.36 -30.74 -13.08
CA GLY A 324 -30.14 -30.64 -14.52
C GLY A 324 -30.49 -29.28 -15.12
N PRO A 325 -29.96 -28.99 -16.32
CA PRO A 325 -30.16 -27.69 -16.98
C PRO A 325 -31.63 -27.47 -17.31
N LYS A 326 -32.14 -26.27 -17.00
CA LYS A 326 -33.52 -25.82 -17.28
C LYS A 326 -34.63 -26.71 -16.71
N ARG A 327 -34.35 -27.58 -15.73
CA ARG A 327 -35.36 -28.46 -15.12
C ARG A 327 -36.53 -27.68 -14.49
N PHE A 328 -36.27 -26.46 -14.03
CA PHE A 328 -37.22 -25.57 -13.37
C PHE A 328 -37.48 -24.29 -14.18
N GLU A 329 -37.50 -24.40 -15.52
CA GLU A 329 -37.64 -23.24 -16.41
C GLU A 329 -38.93 -22.43 -16.15
N ALA A 330 -40.06 -23.10 -15.90
CA ALA A 330 -41.33 -22.43 -15.63
C ALA A 330 -41.25 -21.57 -14.35
N GLU A 331 -40.72 -22.14 -13.27
CA GLU A 331 -40.55 -21.46 -11.99
C GLU A 331 -39.51 -20.34 -12.06
N ALA A 332 -38.41 -20.55 -12.80
CA ALA A 332 -37.40 -19.53 -13.02
C ALA A 332 -37.94 -18.33 -13.81
N ARG A 333 -38.85 -18.55 -14.79
CA ARG A 333 -39.55 -17.44 -15.47
C ARG A 333 -40.47 -16.68 -14.52
N GLU A 334 -41.20 -17.37 -13.66
CA GLU A 334 -42.02 -16.71 -12.63
C GLU A 334 -41.18 -15.86 -11.66
N LEU A 335 -40.02 -16.39 -11.24
CA LEU A 335 -39.06 -15.68 -10.42
C LEU A 335 -38.53 -14.43 -11.14
N ARG A 336 -38.17 -14.57 -12.43
CA ARG A 336 -37.74 -13.45 -13.28
C ARG A 336 -38.78 -12.34 -13.32
N GLU A 337 -40.05 -12.66 -13.56
CA GLU A 337 -41.14 -11.69 -13.60
C GLU A 337 -41.36 -10.99 -12.27
N ALA A 338 -41.18 -11.71 -11.15
CA ALA A 338 -41.26 -11.14 -9.82
C ALA A 338 -40.10 -10.17 -9.55
N VAL A 339 -38.86 -10.58 -9.82
CA VAL A 339 -37.65 -9.76 -9.64
C VAL A 339 -37.68 -8.53 -10.56
N ALA A 340 -38.21 -8.64 -11.78
CA ALA A 340 -38.33 -7.50 -12.70
C ALA A 340 -39.17 -6.33 -12.13
N ARG A 341 -40.05 -6.61 -11.16
CA ARG A 341 -40.86 -5.60 -10.46
C ARG A 341 -40.15 -5.01 -9.24
N TRP A 342 -38.95 -5.48 -8.90
CA TRP A 342 -38.21 -4.97 -7.76
C TRP A 342 -37.84 -3.49 -7.97
N PRO A 343 -38.07 -2.61 -6.98
CA PRO A 343 -37.96 -1.16 -7.18
C PRO A 343 -36.51 -0.68 -7.34
N ASN A 344 -35.55 -1.29 -6.64
CA ASN A 344 -34.14 -0.88 -6.68
C ASN A 344 -33.46 -1.42 -7.94
N GLU A 345 -32.99 -0.52 -8.81
CA GLU A 345 -32.49 -0.85 -10.14
C GLU A 345 -31.25 -1.74 -10.15
N GLU A 346 -30.22 -1.40 -9.38
CA GLU A 346 -28.95 -2.15 -9.37
C GLU A 346 -29.15 -3.59 -8.83
N PRO A 347 -29.72 -3.82 -7.62
CA PRO A 347 -30.01 -5.17 -7.14
C PRO A 347 -30.94 -5.98 -8.04
N ARG A 348 -31.88 -5.31 -8.73
CA ARG A 348 -32.77 -5.94 -9.71
C ARG A 348 -31.99 -6.46 -10.91
N ASN A 349 -31.20 -5.60 -11.55
CA ASN A 349 -30.48 -5.93 -12.78
C ASN A 349 -29.50 -7.08 -12.54
N ASP A 350 -28.77 -7.03 -11.42
CA ASP A 350 -27.85 -8.09 -10.97
C ASP A 350 -28.53 -9.44 -10.79
N ALA A 351 -29.74 -9.46 -10.21
CA ALA A 351 -30.50 -10.69 -10.04
C ALA A 351 -31.08 -11.20 -11.37
N LEU A 352 -31.58 -10.30 -12.22
CA LEU A 352 -32.08 -10.65 -13.55
C LEU A 352 -31.01 -11.28 -14.43
N GLU A 353 -29.77 -10.78 -14.37
CA GLU A 353 -28.64 -11.36 -15.10
C GLU A 353 -28.44 -12.85 -14.76
N VAL A 354 -28.43 -13.18 -13.47
CA VAL A 354 -28.28 -14.57 -12.98
C VAL A 354 -29.46 -15.44 -13.41
N ILE A 355 -30.69 -14.92 -13.34
CA ILE A 355 -31.89 -15.65 -13.76
C ILE A 355 -31.87 -15.89 -15.27
N ASP A 356 -31.46 -14.90 -16.06
CA ASP A 356 -31.36 -14.99 -17.52
C ASP A 356 -30.27 -15.98 -17.95
N LEU A 357 -29.15 -16.03 -17.24
CA LEU A 357 -28.11 -17.06 -17.41
C LEU A 357 -28.66 -18.49 -17.20
N TYR A 358 -29.41 -18.70 -16.12
CA TYR A 358 -30.06 -20.00 -15.86
C TYR A 358 -31.05 -20.38 -16.98
N LEU A 359 -31.90 -19.44 -17.39
CA LEU A 359 -32.89 -19.64 -18.45
C LEU A 359 -32.25 -19.87 -19.83
N ALA A 360 -31.09 -19.28 -20.09
CA ALA A 360 -30.29 -19.55 -21.27
C ALA A 360 -29.71 -20.99 -21.26
N GLY A 361 -29.60 -21.61 -20.09
CA GLY A 361 -29.01 -22.93 -19.88
C GLY A 361 -27.50 -22.88 -19.70
N GLY A 362 -26.96 -21.70 -19.38
CA GLY A 362 -25.55 -21.54 -19.05
C GLY A 362 -25.23 -22.05 -17.64
N PRO A 363 -23.95 -22.37 -17.35
CA PRO A 363 -23.50 -22.59 -15.98
C PRO A 363 -23.69 -21.30 -15.17
N LEU A 364 -24.21 -21.42 -13.96
CA LEU A 364 -24.18 -20.29 -13.03
C LEU A 364 -22.76 -20.18 -12.46
N PRO A 365 -22.25 -18.96 -12.18
CA PRO A 365 -21.01 -18.82 -11.42
C PRO A 365 -21.18 -19.53 -10.07
N GLU A 366 -20.13 -20.18 -9.57
CA GLU A 366 -20.14 -20.96 -8.31
C GLU A 366 -19.86 -20.15 -7.07
#